data_AF-A0A1V6P8J5-F1
#
_entry.id   AF-A0A1V6P8J5-F1
#
_cell.length_a   1.000
_cell.length_b   1.000
_cell.length_c   1.000
_cell.angle_alpha   90.00
_cell.angle_beta   90.00
_cell.angle_gamma   90.00
#
_symmetry.space_group_name_H-M   'P 1'
#
loop_
_entity.id
_entity.type
_entity.pdbx_description
1 polymer ?
#
loop_
_entity_poly.entity_id
_entity_poly.type
_entity_poly.pdbx_seq_one_letter_code
_entity_poly.pdbx_strand_id
1 'polypeptide(L)'
;MPPIRGKRSPELDCLTWAKICELHATNGWGATTIKKQRFPDIPRSTIQYTLTQEAKRQKHESLPRSNTPRKLTEADRDHIYDTMMMMMMMMMNSFARCSSL
;
A
#
# COMPACT_ATOMS: atom_id res chain seq x y z
N MET A 1 22.18 12.21 -19.13
CA MET A 1 22.03 10.77 -19.44
C MET A 1 20.83 10.25 -18.64
N PRO A 2 19.70 9.87 -19.27
CA PRO A 2 18.54 9.37 -18.54
C PRO A 2 18.85 7.98 -17.95
N PRO A 3 18.29 7.60 -16.80
CA PRO A 3 18.49 6.27 -16.24
C PRO A 3 17.93 5.23 -17.20
N ILE A 4 18.75 4.25 -17.57
CA ILE A 4 18.33 3.09 -18.34
C ILE A 4 17.27 2.40 -17.48
N ARG A 5 15.99 2.51 -17.88
CA ARG A 5 14.90 1.74 -17.29
C ARG A 5 15.18 0.27 -17.61
N GLY A 6 15.93 -0.40 -16.74
CA GLY A 6 16.14 -1.83 -16.80
C GLY A 6 14.79 -2.51 -16.92
N LYS A 7 14.68 -3.48 -17.82
CA LYS A 7 13.48 -4.32 -17.96
C LYS A 7 13.16 -4.84 -16.56
N ARG A 8 11.99 -4.47 -16.01
CA ARG A 8 11.51 -5.04 -14.74
C ARG A 8 11.42 -6.54 -14.98
N SER A 9 12.13 -7.34 -14.20
CA SER A 9 11.93 -8.79 -14.24
C SER A 9 10.45 -9.08 -13.99
N PRO A 10 9.90 -10.15 -14.59
CA PRO A 10 8.56 -10.62 -14.31
C PRO A 10 8.31 -10.64 -12.81
N GLU A 11 7.10 -10.28 -12.40
CA GLU A 11 6.69 -10.37 -11.01
C GLU A 11 6.94 -11.80 -10.52
N LEU A 12 7.67 -11.92 -9.42
CA LEU A 12 8.06 -13.22 -8.90
C LEU A 12 6.81 -13.95 -8.41
N ASP A 13 6.65 -15.21 -8.80
CA ASP A 13 5.48 -16.00 -8.44
C ASP A 13 5.29 -16.13 -6.91
N CYS A 14 4.04 -16.16 -6.46
CA CYS A 14 3.65 -16.21 -5.05
C CYS A 14 4.27 -17.42 -4.32
N LEU A 15 4.33 -18.58 -5.00
CA LEU A 15 4.94 -19.80 -4.44
C LEU A 15 6.45 -19.64 -4.28
N THR A 16 7.08 -18.97 -5.23
CA THR A 16 8.53 -18.70 -5.20
C THR A 16 8.87 -17.76 -4.04
N TRP A 17 8.06 -16.72 -3.81
CA TRP A 17 8.19 -15.86 -2.62
C TRP A 17 8.10 -16.66 -1.33
N ALA A 18 7.03 -17.46 -1.17
CA ALA A 18 6.81 -18.25 0.03
C ALA A 18 8.00 -19.19 0.28
N LYS A 19 8.52 -19.84 -0.76
CA LYS A 19 9.66 -20.75 -0.64
C LYS A 19 10.96 -20.05 -0.27
N ILE A 20 11.20 -18.83 -0.77
CA ILE A 20 12.38 -18.03 -0.37
C ILE A 20 12.30 -17.68 1.12
N CYS A 21 11.13 -17.25 1.60
CA CYS A 21 10.93 -16.93 3.01
C CYS A 21 11.06 -18.17 3.91
N GLU A 22 10.50 -19.31 3.49
CA GLU A 22 10.64 -20.60 4.19
C GLU A 22 12.11 -21.02 4.32
N LEU A 23 12.89 -20.98 3.23
CA LEU A 23 14.32 -21.33 3.26
C LEU A 23 15.12 -20.40 4.18
N HIS A 24 14.75 -19.12 4.25
CA HIS A 24 15.39 -18.18 5.14
C HIS A 24 15.04 -18.45 6.62
N ALA A 25 13.76 -18.70 6.92
CA ALA A 25 13.28 -18.91 8.28
C ALA A 25 13.71 -20.28 8.85
N THR A 26 13.60 -21.35 8.06
CA THR A 26 13.86 -22.72 8.52
C THR A 26 15.35 -23.06 8.50
N ASN A 27 16.08 -22.66 7.45
CA ASN A 27 17.47 -23.05 7.26
C ASN A 27 18.47 -21.93 7.58
N GLY A 28 18.01 -20.71 7.86
CA GLY A 28 18.88 -19.55 8.10
C GLY A 28 19.68 -19.12 6.86
N TRP A 29 19.23 -19.50 5.65
CA TRP A 29 20.00 -19.24 4.44
C TRP A 29 19.96 -17.76 4.05
N GLY A 30 21.12 -17.21 3.68
CA GLY A 30 21.23 -15.87 3.11
C GLY A 30 20.94 -15.84 1.61
N ALA A 31 20.70 -14.64 1.06
CA ALA A 31 20.32 -14.45 -0.35
C ALA A 31 21.32 -15.06 -1.36
N THR A 32 22.62 -15.07 -1.03
CA THR A 32 23.67 -15.72 -1.83
C THR A 32 23.53 -17.23 -1.87
N THR A 33 23.24 -17.85 -0.73
CA THR A 33 23.06 -19.31 -0.62
C THR A 33 21.78 -19.74 -1.33
N ILE A 34 20.68 -19.01 -1.12
CA ILE A 34 19.39 -19.28 -1.78
C ILE A 34 19.52 -19.20 -3.30
N LYS A 35 20.23 -18.19 -3.83
CA LYS A 35 20.51 -18.09 -5.26
C LYS A 35 21.28 -19.29 -5.79
N LYS A 36 22.36 -19.67 -5.12
CA LYS A 36 23.24 -20.75 -5.60
C LYS A 36 22.58 -22.13 -5.52
N GLN A 37 21.80 -22.38 -4.48
CA GLN A 37 21.29 -23.73 -4.17
C GLN A 37 19.91 -24.00 -4.75
N ARG A 38 19.03 -22.99 -4.85
CA ARG A 38 17.63 -23.20 -5.27
C ARG A 38 17.15 -22.36 -6.42
N PHE A 39 17.59 -21.12 -6.52
CA PHE A 39 17.07 -20.19 -7.51
C PHE A 39 18.19 -19.50 -8.29
N PRO A 40 18.90 -20.22 -9.18
CA PRO A 40 19.99 -19.64 -9.97
C PRO A 40 19.49 -18.60 -10.97
N ASP A 41 18.27 -18.77 -11.49
CA ASP A 41 17.62 -17.89 -12.48
C ASP A 41 17.14 -16.57 -11.87
N ILE A 42 16.90 -16.55 -10.56
CA ILE A 42 16.40 -15.37 -9.87
C ILE A 42 17.59 -14.46 -9.50
N PRO A 43 17.55 -13.16 -9.84
CA PRO A 43 18.58 -12.23 -9.43
C PRO A 43 18.71 -12.19 -7.91
N ARG A 44 19.96 -12.14 -7.42
CA ARG A 44 20.25 -12.00 -5.98
C ARG A 44 19.55 -10.77 -5.38
N SER A 45 19.49 -9.67 -6.13
CA SER A 45 18.80 -8.46 -5.72
C SER A 45 17.31 -8.70 -5.44
N THR A 46 16.67 -9.57 -6.23
CA THR A 46 15.26 -9.91 -6.05
C THR A 46 15.06 -10.75 -4.80
N ILE A 47 15.92 -11.75 -4.56
CA ILE A 47 15.91 -12.56 -3.33
C ILE A 47 16.18 -11.67 -2.10
N GLN A 48 17.14 -10.75 -2.19
CA GLN A 48 17.42 -9.82 -1.09
C GLN A 48 16.23 -8.91 -0.82
N TYR A 49 15.58 -8.41 -1.88
CA TYR A 49 14.40 -7.58 -1.77
C TYR A 49 13.26 -8.34 -1.10
N THR A 50 12.97 -9.58 -1.49
CA THR A 50 11.92 -10.40 -0.87
C THR A 50 12.16 -10.61 0.62
N LEU A 51 13.39 -10.94 1.03
CA LEU A 51 13.73 -11.09 2.46
C LEU A 51 13.57 -9.78 3.23
N THR A 52 13.97 -8.66 2.63
CA THR A 52 13.85 -7.33 3.25
C THR A 52 12.37 -6.92 3.39
N GLN A 53 11.53 -7.25 2.39
CA GLN A 53 10.10 -6.99 2.46
C GLN A 53 9.41 -7.88 3.49
N GLU A 54 9.78 -9.16 3.60
CA GLU A 54 9.25 -10.05 4.64
C GLU A 54 9.57 -9.53 6.05
N ALA A 55 10.82 -9.10 6.28
CA ALA A 55 11.21 -8.49 7.56
C ALA A 55 10.37 -7.25 7.90
N LYS A 56 9.93 -6.48 6.90
CA LYS A 56 9.02 -5.33 7.08
C LYS A 56 7.57 -5.71 7.29
N ARG A 57 7.13 -6.85 6.74
CA ARG A 57 5.72 -7.29 6.72
C ARG A 57 5.30 -8.09 7.94
N GLN A 58 6.21 -8.34 8.90
CA GLN A 58 6.00 -9.07 10.17
C GLN A 58 4.72 -9.93 10.15
N LYS A 59 4.84 -11.20 9.70
CA LYS A 59 3.74 -12.20 9.54
C LYS A 59 2.98 -12.14 8.20
N HIS A 60 3.66 -11.93 7.08
CA HIS A 60 3.06 -11.97 5.74
C HIS A 60 1.89 -10.98 5.50
N GLU A 61 1.69 -9.99 6.36
CA GLU A 61 0.62 -9.01 6.17
C GLU A 61 1.01 -7.99 5.10
N SER A 62 0.07 -7.67 4.21
CA SER A 62 0.30 -6.63 3.21
C SER A 62 0.42 -5.28 3.92
N LEU A 63 1.55 -4.59 3.76
CA LEU A 63 1.66 -3.23 4.27
C LEU A 63 0.60 -2.35 3.61
N PRO A 64 -0.15 -1.55 4.39
CA PRO A 64 -1.06 -0.58 3.81
C PRO A 64 -0.25 0.33 2.91
N ARG A 65 -0.69 0.51 1.66
CA ARG A 65 -0.06 1.49 0.78
C ARG A 65 -0.15 2.83 1.47
N SER A 66 0.99 3.51 1.64
CA SER A 66 0.97 4.91 2.05
C SER A 66 0.32 5.68 0.89
N ASN A 67 -1.00 5.81 0.95
CA ASN A 67 -1.70 6.72 0.07
C ASN A 67 -1.12 8.11 0.33
N THR A 68 -1.07 8.94 -0.71
CA THR A 68 -0.76 10.35 -0.53
C THR A 68 -1.65 10.89 0.59
N PRO A 69 -1.09 11.61 1.59
CA PRO A 69 -1.88 12.16 2.67
C PRO A 69 -3.06 12.94 2.06
N ARG A 70 -4.25 12.75 2.63
CA ARG A 70 -5.44 13.46 2.14
C ARG A 70 -5.18 14.95 2.27
N LYS A 71 -5.46 15.70 1.19
CA LYS A 71 -5.31 17.17 1.19
C LYS A 71 -6.22 17.85 2.22
N LEU A 72 -7.27 17.15 2.68
CA LEU A 72 -8.22 17.64 3.64
C LEU A 72 -7.99 16.97 5.01
N THR A 73 -7.92 17.78 6.06
CA THR A 73 -7.86 17.29 7.43
C THR A 73 -9.23 16.77 7.89
N GLU A 74 -9.29 16.14 9.06
CA GLU A 74 -10.56 15.75 9.69
C GLU A 74 -11.43 16.97 10.00
N ALA A 75 -10.85 18.01 10.57
CA ALA A 75 -11.54 19.25 10.90
C ALA A 75 -12.15 19.95 9.67
N ASP A 76 -11.44 19.94 8.54
CA ASP A 76 -11.97 20.52 7.30
C ASP A 76 -13.18 19.75 6.76
N ARG A 77 -13.25 18.43 6.99
CA ARG A 77 -14.42 17.63 6.58
C ARG A 77 -15.63 17.98 7.43
N ASP A 78 -15.45 18.06 8.74
CA ASP A 78 -16.51 18.38 9.68
C ASP A 78 -17.09 19.77 9.38
N HIS A 79 -16.22 20.74 9.06
CA HIS A 79 -16.67 22.07 8.65
C HIS A 79 -17.53 22.05 7.36
N ILE A 80 -17.17 21.23 6.37
CA ILE A 80 -17.96 21.07 5.15
C ILE A 80 -19.31 20.43 5.47
N TYR A 81 -19.35 19.39 6.31
CA TYR A 81 -20.60 18.74 6.70
C TYR A 81 -21.54 19.69 7.47
N ASP A 82 -21.00 20.44 8.42
CA ASP A 82 -21.77 21.43 9.18
C ASP A 82 -22.33 22.52 8.26
N THR A 83 -21.50 23.03 7.35
CA THR A 83 -21.92 24.05 6.37
C THR A 83 -23.03 23.52 5.46
N MET A 84 -22.90 22.28 4.97
CA MET A 84 -23.93 21.65 4.14
C MET A 84 -25.23 21.42 4.90
N MET A 85 -25.18 20.93 6.14
CA MET A 85 -26.37 20.75 6.98
C MET A 85 -27.05 22.09 7.28
N MET A 86 -26.27 23.12 7.62
CA MET A 86 -26.80 24.46 7.86
C MET A 86 -27.47 25.04 6.61
N MET A 87 -26.84 24.94 5.44
CA MET A 87 -27.45 25.39 4.18
C MET A 87 -28.76 24.65 3.89
N MET A 88 -28.82 23.34 4.13
CA MET A 88 -30.02 22.54 3.90
C MET A 88 -31.16 22.94 4.87
N MET A 89 -30.85 23.18 6.15
CA MET A 89 -31.83 23.68 7.11
C MET A 89 -32.32 25.10 6.78
N MET A 90 -31.43 25.99 6.32
CA MET A 90 -31.82 27.35 5.91
C MET A 90 -32.71 27.36 4.65
N MET A 91 -32.45 26.48 3.68
CA MET A 91 -33.31 26.31 2.50
C MET A 91 -34.70 25.75 2.88
N MET A 92 -34.76 24.77 3.78
CA MET A 92 -36.03 24.21 4.26
C MET A 92 -36.85 25.24 5.05
N ASN A 93 -36.20 26.05 5.90
CA ASN A 93 -36.85 27.12 6.66
C ASN A 93 -37.34 28.28 5.77
N SER A 94 -36.64 28.55 4.66
CA SER A 94 -37.07 29.56 3.67
C SER A 94 -38.30 29.09 2.89
N PHE A 95 -38.35 27.81 2.51
CA PHE A 95 -39.54 27.22 1.87
C PHE A 95 -40.76 27.21 2.82
N ALA A 96 -40.56 26.92 4.10
CA ALA A 96 -41.65 26.91 5.09
C ALA A 96 -42.27 28.30 5.33
N ARG A 97 -41.49 29.39 5.25
CA ARG A 97 -42.02 30.77 5.40
C ARG A 97 -42.77 31.27 4.17
N CYS A 98 -42.39 30.87 2.96
CA CYS A 98 -43.11 31.26 1.75
C CYS A 98 -44.49 30.60 1.60
N SER A 99 -44.74 29.46 2.24
CA SER A 99 -46.03 28.74 2.19
C SER A 99 -47.07 29.23 3.23
N SER A 100 -46.76 30.26 4.01
CA SER A 100 -47.64 30.83 5.05
C SER A 100 -48.14 32.25 4.74
N LEU A 101 -47.97 32.71 3.49
CA LEU A 101 -48.56 33.92 2.91
C LEU A 101 -49.51 33.53 1.78
#